data_AF-A0A3B3QJY2-F1
#
_entry.id   AF-A0A3B3QJY2-F1
#
_cell.length_a   1.000
_cell.length_b   1.000
_cell.length_c   1.000
_cell.angle_alpha   90.00
_cell.angle_beta   90.00
_cell.angle_gamma   90.00
#
_symmetry.space_group_name_H-M   'P 1'
#
loop_
_entity.id
_entity.type
_entity.pdbx_description
1 polymer ?
#
loop_
_entity_poly.entity_id
_entity_poly.type
_entity_poly.pdbx_seq_one_letter_code
_entity_poly.pdbx_strand_id
1 'polypeptide(L)'
;MFKGEGYKKISKAVLISQNTVAKVMQKFKKDGIATVSQRSPGRPRKLTPRRERLLMRSVEEHQAESQTRVSVSRDTIRHTLQRNGKWGGRPLRKPLLKPELARTHAEKDEDTLE
;
A
#
# COMPACT_ATOMS: atom_id res chain seq x y z
N MET A 1 33.59 25.63 -1.60
CA MET A 1 33.07 25.48 -0.21
C MET A 1 32.44 26.81 0.19
N PHE A 2 31.13 26.87 0.52
CA PHE A 2 30.40 28.12 0.81
C PHE A 2 30.69 28.72 2.22
N LYS A 3 31.85 28.41 2.81
CA LYS A 3 32.15 28.73 4.20
C LYS A 3 32.35 30.25 4.35
N GLY A 4 31.50 30.89 5.16
CA GLY A 4 31.55 32.35 5.38
C GLY A 4 30.83 33.18 4.31
N GLU A 5 30.13 32.57 3.35
CA GLU A 5 29.37 33.31 2.35
C GLU A 5 27.98 33.71 2.85
N GLY A 6 27.54 34.91 2.45
CA GLY A 6 26.18 35.39 2.73
C GLY A 6 25.11 34.71 1.88
N TYR A 7 23.87 34.70 2.37
CA TYR A 7 22.74 34.00 1.72
C TYR A 7 22.48 34.41 0.27
N LYS A 8 22.73 35.67 -0.09
CA LYS A 8 22.59 36.18 -1.47
C LYS A 8 23.57 35.51 -2.44
N LYS A 9 24.80 35.23 -2.00
CA LYS A 9 25.85 34.62 -2.82
C LYS A 9 25.56 33.13 -3.04
N ILE A 10 25.18 32.43 -1.96
CA ILE A 10 24.76 31.03 -1.99
C ILE A 10 23.52 30.84 -2.87
N SER A 11 22.52 31.71 -2.73
CA SER A 11 21.30 31.70 -3.54
C SER A 11 21.60 31.78 -5.03
N LYS A 12 22.50 32.68 -5.45
CA LYS A 12 22.91 32.80 -6.86
C LYS A 12 23.69 31.59 -7.34
N ALA A 13 24.59 31.05 -6.50
CA ALA A 13 25.41 29.89 -6.86
C ALA A 13 24.58 28.61 -7.01
N VAL A 14 23.53 28.44 -6.21
CA VAL A 14 22.67 27.25 -6.20
C VAL A 14 21.37 27.46 -7.00
N LEU A 15 21.12 28.65 -7.54
CA LEU A 15 19.90 29.02 -8.27
C LEU A 15 18.60 28.76 -7.47
N ILE A 16 18.66 28.99 -6.16
CA ILE A 16 17.53 28.81 -5.24
C ILE A 16 17.20 30.15 -4.60
N SER A 17 15.94 30.40 -4.24
CA SER A 17 15.55 31.63 -3.54
C SER A 17 16.34 31.84 -2.24
N GLN A 18 16.66 33.09 -1.91
CA GLN A 18 17.34 33.43 -0.66
C GLN A 18 16.56 32.97 0.58
N ASN A 19 15.23 33.03 0.54
CA ASN A 19 14.35 32.57 1.62
C ASN A 19 14.49 31.05 1.85
N THR A 20 14.55 30.27 0.77
CA THR A 20 14.78 28.82 0.87
C THR A 20 16.15 28.51 1.47
N VAL A 21 17.21 29.22 1.06
CA VAL A 21 18.55 29.07 1.64
C VAL A 21 18.54 29.35 3.15
N ALA A 22 17.88 30.44 3.56
CA ALA A 22 17.74 30.79 4.97
C ALA A 22 16.99 29.71 5.77
N LYS A 23 15.87 29.20 5.25
CA LYS A 23 15.09 28.13 5.90
C LYS A 23 15.88 26.82 6.03
N VAL A 24 16.61 26.43 4.98
CA VAL A 24 17.47 25.23 5.03
C VAL A 24 18.57 25.40 6.09
N MET A 25 19.22 26.58 6.15
CA MET A 25 20.24 26.84 7.17
C MET A 25 19.67 26.88 8.58
N GLN A 26 18.49 27.47 8.78
CA GLN A 26 17.80 27.47 10.07
C GLN A 26 17.47 26.05 10.53
N LYS A 27 16.92 25.22 9.64
CA LYS A 27 16.63 23.81 9.91
C LYS A 27 17.90 23.03 10.22
N PHE A 28 18.96 23.20 9.44
CA PHE A 28 20.24 22.54 9.65
C PHE A 28 20.87 22.92 11.00
N LYS A 29 20.81 24.20 11.40
CA LYS A 29 21.27 24.64 12.73
C LYS A 29 20.47 24.03 13.88
N LYS A 30 19.16 23.83 13.69
CA LYS A 30 18.26 23.30 14.71
C LYS A 30 18.36 21.78 14.85
N ASP A 31 18.24 21.08 13.73
CA ASP A 31 18.04 19.63 13.70
C ASP A 31 19.32 18.87 13.27
N GLY A 32 20.38 19.56 12.83
CA GLY A 32 21.59 18.96 12.26
C GLY A 32 21.39 18.33 10.88
N ILE A 33 20.18 18.38 10.34
CA ILE A 33 19.76 17.63 9.17
C ILE A 33 19.21 18.57 8.09
N ALA A 34 19.81 18.51 6.89
CA ALA A 34 19.37 19.26 5.71
C ALA A 34 18.43 18.44 4.80
N THR A 35 18.02 17.23 5.19
CA THR A 35 17.15 16.39 4.34
C THR A 35 15.75 17.00 4.20
N VAL A 36 15.13 16.72 3.06
CA VAL A 36 13.74 17.09 2.78
C VAL A 36 12.85 16.44 3.84
N SER A 37 12.06 17.24 4.55
CA SER A 37 11.05 16.70 5.46
C SER A 37 10.09 15.82 4.66
N GLN A 38 9.71 14.67 5.21
CA GLN A 38 8.61 13.92 4.63
C GLN A 38 7.39 14.83 4.53
N ARG A 39 6.68 14.73 3.39
CA ARG A 39 5.42 15.45 3.21
C ARG A 39 4.45 14.98 4.28
N SER A 40 3.62 15.89 4.78
CA SER A 40 2.60 15.55 5.77
C SER A 40 1.74 14.39 5.25
N PRO A 41 1.44 13.37 6.07
CA PRO A 41 0.76 12.14 5.66
C PRO A 41 -0.71 12.33 5.24
N GLY A 42 -1.18 13.57 5.12
CA GLY A 42 -2.54 13.91 4.77
C GLY A 42 -3.51 13.77 5.96
N ARG A 43 -4.81 13.71 5.64
CA ARG A 43 -5.88 13.60 6.64
C ARG A 43 -5.89 12.19 7.27
N PRO A 44 -6.08 12.07 8.59
CA PRO A 44 -6.24 10.77 9.23
C PRO A 44 -7.46 10.01 8.68
N ARG A 45 -7.35 8.68 8.70
CA ARG A 45 -8.38 7.76 8.20
C ARG A 45 -9.63 7.79 9.10
N LYS A 46 -10.78 7.46 8.53
CA LYS A 46 -12.06 7.36 9.26
C LYS A 46 -12.09 6.20 10.26
N LEU A 47 -11.35 5.13 9.99
CA LEU A 47 -11.17 4.02 10.91
C LEU A 47 -9.92 4.22 11.74
N THR A 48 -10.08 4.11 13.07
CA THR A 48 -8.96 4.03 13.98
C THR A 48 -8.31 2.64 13.89
N PRO A 49 -7.02 2.51 14.23
CA PRO A 49 -6.33 1.21 14.20
C PRO A 49 -7.06 0.12 15.01
N ARG A 50 -7.68 0.50 16.14
CA ARG A 50 -8.49 -0.41 16.96
C ARG A 50 -9.72 -0.94 16.21
N ARG A 51 -10.47 -0.05 15.54
CA ARG A 51 -11.68 -0.46 14.79
C ARG A 51 -11.32 -1.29 13.56
N GLU A 52 -10.21 -0.96 12.90
CA GLU A 52 -9.67 -1.76 11.79
C GLU A 52 -9.32 -3.18 12.25
N ARG A 53 -8.65 -3.34 13.39
CA ARG A 53 -8.37 -4.69 13.97
C ARG A 53 -9.63 -5.46 14.31
N LEU A 54 -10.64 -4.81 14.92
CA LEU A 54 -11.92 -5.46 15.23
C LEU A 54 -12.63 -5.92 13.95
N LEU A 55 -12.60 -5.10 12.90
CA LEU A 55 -13.13 -5.46 11.59
C LEU A 55 -12.41 -6.67 10.99
N MET A 56 -11.07 -6.71 11.07
CA MET A 56 -10.32 -7.87 10.56
C MET A 56 -10.66 -9.15 11.33
N ARG A 57 -10.78 -9.05 12.66
CA ARG A 57 -11.17 -10.19 13.51
C ARG A 57 -12.57 -10.70 13.16
N SER A 58 -13.55 -9.82 12.98
CA SER A 58 -14.91 -10.25 12.60
C SER A 58 -14.94 -10.95 11.23
N VAL A 59 -14.12 -10.50 10.29
CA VAL A 59 -14.02 -11.11 8.95
C VAL A 59 -13.42 -12.52 9.02
N GLU A 60 -12.45 -12.73 9.91
CA GLU A 60 -11.83 -14.05 10.15
C GLU A 60 -12.79 -15.01 10.89
N GLU A 61 -13.59 -14.49 11.83
CA GLU A 61 -14.61 -15.26 12.54
C GLU A 61 -15.88 -15.52 11.67
N HIS A 62 -15.86 -15.20 10.37
CA HIS A 62 -17.00 -15.26 9.43
C HIS A 62 -18.27 -14.55 9.93
N GLN A 63 -18.12 -13.60 10.86
CA GLN A 63 -19.22 -12.77 11.31
C GLN A 63 -19.56 -11.78 10.19
N ALA A 64 -20.84 -11.71 9.83
CA ALA A 64 -21.31 -10.76 8.83
C ALA A 64 -20.87 -9.34 9.20
N GLU A 65 -20.48 -8.55 8.20
CA GLU A 65 -20.03 -7.14 8.35
C GLU A 65 -21.01 -6.28 9.18
N SER A 66 -22.27 -6.71 9.27
CA SER A 66 -23.34 -6.14 10.10
C SER A 66 -23.09 -6.20 11.61
N GLN A 67 -22.24 -7.12 12.10
CA GLN A 67 -21.93 -7.26 13.53
C GLN A 67 -20.83 -6.30 13.99
N THR A 68 -20.00 -5.83 13.07
CA THR A 68 -19.04 -4.77 13.40
C THR A 68 -19.85 -3.48 13.58
N ARG A 69 -20.03 -3.01 14.83
CA ARG A 69 -20.67 -1.72 15.20
C ARG A 69 -19.87 -0.50 14.71
N VAL A 70 -19.42 -0.52 13.46
CA VAL A 70 -18.53 0.45 12.85
C VAL A 70 -19.38 1.24 11.86
N SER A 71 -19.92 2.36 12.32
CA SER A 71 -20.70 3.29 11.49
C SER A 71 -19.78 4.03 10.50
N VAL A 72 -19.39 3.36 9.43
CA VAL A 72 -18.64 3.93 8.29
C VAL A 72 -19.27 3.48 6.98
N SER A 73 -18.94 4.18 5.88
CA SER A 73 -19.44 3.80 4.56
C SER A 73 -18.93 2.42 4.13
N ARG A 74 -19.73 1.73 3.32
CA ARG A 74 -19.35 0.43 2.71
C ARG A 74 -18.02 0.52 1.95
N ASP A 75 -17.77 1.62 1.25
CA ASP A 75 -16.50 1.82 0.55
C ASP A 75 -15.30 1.92 1.50
N THR A 76 -15.49 2.54 2.67
CA THR A 76 -14.44 2.60 3.70
C THR A 76 -14.10 1.20 4.20
N ILE A 77 -15.10 0.34 4.38
CA ILE A 77 -14.93 -1.07 4.75
C ILE A 77 -14.18 -1.80 3.64
N ARG A 78 -14.67 -1.72 2.39
CA ARG A 78 -14.05 -2.38 1.22
C ARG A 78 -12.57 -2.00 1.04
N HIS A 79 -12.25 -0.71 1.06
CA HIS A 79 -10.85 -0.25 0.93
C HIS A 79 -9.98 -0.71 2.10
N THR A 80 -10.55 -0.80 3.30
CA THR A 80 -9.82 -1.29 4.47
C THR A 80 -9.54 -2.79 4.36
N LEU A 81 -10.51 -3.58 3.90
CA LEU A 81 -10.33 -5.01 3.65
C LEU A 81 -9.27 -5.28 2.57
N GLN A 82 -9.35 -4.57 1.44
CA GLN A 82 -8.41 -4.71 0.32
C GLN A 82 -6.96 -4.41 0.73
N ARG A 83 -6.72 -3.31 1.47
CA ARG A 83 -5.37 -2.98 1.95
C ARG A 83 -4.80 -4.02 2.91
N ASN A 84 -5.66 -4.68 3.67
CA ASN A 84 -5.29 -5.77 4.57
C ASN A 84 -5.29 -7.14 3.88
N GLY A 85 -5.38 -7.19 2.54
CA GLY A 85 -5.30 -8.42 1.76
C GLY A 85 -6.54 -9.31 1.80
N LYS A 86 -7.67 -8.82 2.34
CA LYS A 86 -8.94 -9.54 2.33
C LYS A 86 -9.70 -9.18 1.05
N TRP A 87 -9.60 -10.02 0.03
CA TRP A 87 -10.26 -9.84 -1.26
C TRP A 87 -11.49 -10.74 -1.37
N GLY A 88 -12.65 -10.16 -1.68
CA GLY A 88 -13.89 -10.91 -1.96
C GLY A 88 -13.96 -11.49 -3.38
N GLY A 89 -12.82 -11.86 -3.97
CA GLY A 89 -12.76 -12.41 -5.32
C GLY A 89 -13.19 -13.88 -5.33
N ARG A 90 -13.96 -14.30 -6.35
CA ARG A 90 -14.16 -15.73 -6.60
C ARG A 90 -12.90 -16.30 -7.27
N PRO A 91 -12.43 -17.49 -6.87
CA PRO A 91 -11.44 -18.21 -7.66
C PRO A 91 -11.95 -18.30 -9.11
N LEU A 92 -11.15 -17.82 -10.06
CA LEU A 92 -11.43 -18.06 -11.48
C LEU A 92 -11.41 -19.58 -11.68
N ARG A 93 -12.50 -20.12 -12.26
CA ARG A 93 -12.56 -21.54 -12.62
C ARG A 93 -11.29 -21.85 -13.42
N LYS A 94 -10.54 -22.89 -13.02
CA LYS A 94 -9.45 -23.41 -13.84
C LYS A 94 -10.02 -23.62 -15.25
N PRO A 95 -9.31 -23.25 -16.33
CA PRO A 95 -9.73 -23.65 -17.66
C PRO A 95 -9.95 -25.17 -17.60
N LEU A 96 -11.14 -25.62 -18.02
CA LEU A 96 -11.45 -27.04 -18.12
C LEU A 96 -10.28 -27.71 -18.85
N LEU A 97 -9.82 -28.85 -18.35
CA LEU A 97 -8.73 -29.62 -18.92
C LEU A 97 -8.84 -29.56 -20.44
N LYS A 98 -7.83 -28.98 -21.10
CA LYS A 98 -7.82 -28.96 -22.57
C LYS A 98 -7.94 -30.42 -23.04
N PRO A 99 -8.72 -30.72 -24.08
CA PRO A 99 -8.94 -32.08 -24.54
C PRO A 99 -7.63 -32.82 -24.89
N GLU A 100 -6.57 -32.06 -25.19
CA GLU A 100 -5.22 -32.57 -25.45
C GLU A 100 -4.59 -33.33 -24.26
N LEU A 101 -4.88 -32.93 -23.01
CA LEU A 101 -4.39 -33.62 -21.80
C LEU A 101 -5.28 -34.79 -21.36
N ALA A 102 -6.50 -34.90 -21.89
CA ALA A 102 -7.39 -36.03 -21.61
C ALA A 102 -7.00 -37.27 -22.43
N ARG A 103 -6.37 -37.08 -23.59
CA ARG A 103 -5.98 -38.16 -24.51
C ARG A 103 -4.84 -39.03 -23.99
N THR A 104 -3.91 -38.46 -23.21
CA THR A 104 -2.76 -39.19 -22.65
C THR A 104 -3.13 -40.28 -21.63
N HIS A 105 -4.38 -40.27 -21.16
CA HIS A 105 -4.92 -41.31 -20.27
C HIS A 105 -5.77 -42.35 -21.00
N ALA A 106 -6.16 -42.11 -22.25
CA ALA A 106 -6.96 -43.05 -23.06
C ALA A 106 -6.10 -44.01 -23.89
N GLU A 107 -4.81 -43.71 -24.09
CA GLU A 107 -3.91 -44.49 -24.93
C GLU A 107 -3.21 -45.64 -24.18
N LYS A 108 -3.43 -45.78 -22.86
CA LYS A 108 -2.77 -46.79 -22.03
C LYS A 108 -3.56 -48.08 -21.82
N ASP A 109 -4.76 -48.18 -22.37
CA ASP A 109 -5.67 -49.31 -22.15
C ASP A 109 -5.67 -50.35 -23.30
N GLU A 110 -4.90 -50.13 -24.38
CA GLU A 110 -4.88 -51.01 -25.57
C GLU A 110 -3.68 -51.99 -25.62
N ASP A 111 -2.67 -51.86 -24.74
CA ASP A 111 -1.44 -52.68 -24.79
C ASP A 111 -1.50 -53.97 -23.95
N THR A 112 -2.69 -54.53 -23.67
CA THR A 112 -2.83 -55.77 -22.87
C THR A 112 -3.69 -56.83 -23.57
N LEU A 113 -3.39 -57.16 -24.82
CA LEU A 113 -3.85 -58.41 -25.45
C LEU A 113 -2.86 -58.88 -26.55
N GLU A 114 -1.74 -59.49 -26.15
CA GLU A 114 -1.06 -60.57 -26.90
C GLU A 114 -0.48 -61.60 -25.93
#